data_AF-A0A965TVQ4-F1
#
_entry.id   AF-A0A965TVQ4-F1
#
_cell.length_a   1.000
_cell.length_b   1.000
_cell.length_c   1.000
_cell.angle_alpha   90.00
_cell.angle_beta   90.00
_cell.angle_gamma   90.00
#
_symmetry.space_group_name_H-M   'P 1'
#
loop_
_entity.id
_entity.type
_entity.pdbx_description
1 polymer ?
#
loop_
_entity_poly.entity_id
_entity_poly.type
_entity_poly.pdbx_seq_one_letter_code
_entity_poly.pdbx_strand_id
1 'polypeptide(L)'
;MAENTLDKIVSLCKRRGFIYQSSEIYGGLSGAWDYGPLGVELKNNIRDFWWKEMTQMHDNIVGLDASILMHPKVWEASGHISNFTDPMVDCKVCKSRFRSDQIDLSAPCQNCGSKGSFTEPRNFNLMFSTHMGSVQD
;
A
#
# COMPACT_ATOMS: atom_id res chain seq x y z
N MET A 1 26.04 -21.64 -1.33
CA MET A 1 24.60 -21.60 -1.66
C MET A 1 24.37 -20.35 -2.50
N ALA A 2 23.58 -20.41 -3.57
CA ALA A 2 23.31 -19.23 -4.38
C ALA A 2 22.50 -18.20 -3.57
N GLU A 3 22.90 -16.94 -3.62
CA GLU A 3 22.23 -15.86 -2.90
C GLU A 3 20.81 -15.65 -3.47
N ASN A 4 19.81 -15.66 -2.59
CA ASN A 4 18.41 -15.44 -2.94
C ASN A 4 18.13 -13.93 -2.98
N THR A 5 18.26 -13.33 -4.16
CA THR A 5 17.90 -11.93 -4.37
C THR A 5 16.38 -11.76 -4.46
N LEU A 6 15.88 -10.57 -4.15
CA LEU A 6 14.45 -10.25 -4.26
C LEU A 6 13.91 -10.51 -5.67
N ASP A 7 14.69 -10.18 -6.71
CA ASP A 7 14.32 -10.41 -8.11
C ASP A 7 14.08 -11.89 -8.43
N LYS A 8 14.86 -12.80 -7.82
CA LYS A 8 14.65 -14.24 -7.99
C LYS A 8 13.32 -14.68 -7.37
N ILE A 9 12.97 -14.12 -6.20
CA ILE A 9 11.70 -14.41 -5.52
C ILE A 9 10.54 -13.87 -6.35
N VAL A 10 10.59 -12.61 -6.80
CA VAL A 10 9.56 -12.01 -7.65
C VAL A 10 9.36 -12.81 -8.94
N SER A 11 10.46 -13.19 -9.61
CA SER A 11 10.43 -14.04 -10.81
C SER A 11 9.77 -15.39 -10.55
N LEU A 12 10.05 -16.02 -9.41
CA LEU A 12 9.43 -17.29 -9.02
C LEU A 12 7.93 -17.12 -8.76
N CYS A 13 7.54 -16.11 -7.98
CA CYS A 13 6.15 -15.83 -7.66
C CYS A 13 5.30 -15.63 -8.92
N LYS A 14 5.81 -14.85 -9.88
CA LYS A 14 5.16 -14.66 -11.17
C LYS A 14 5.10 -15.94 -11.99
N ARG A 15 6.22 -16.68 -12.13
CA ARG A 15 6.28 -17.89 -12.96
C ARG A 15 5.46 -19.06 -12.42
N ARG A 16 5.25 -19.12 -11.10
CA ARG A 16 4.54 -20.23 -10.42
C ARG A 16 3.10 -19.89 -10.04
N GLY A 17 2.61 -18.70 -10.36
CA GLY A 17 1.23 -18.31 -10.08
C GLY A 17 0.95 -18.06 -8.60
N PHE A 18 1.87 -17.39 -7.92
CA PHE A 18 1.65 -16.83 -6.60
C PHE A 18 1.10 -15.40 -6.68
N ILE A 19 1.83 -14.48 -7.30
CA ILE A 19 1.50 -13.05 -7.32
C ILE A 19 1.77 -12.47 -8.71
N TYR A 20 0.85 -11.66 -9.19
CA TYR A 20 0.94 -10.92 -10.45
C TYR A 20 0.78 -9.42 -10.22
N GLN A 21 1.35 -8.61 -11.11
CA GLN A 21 1.08 -7.18 -11.14
C GLN A 21 -0.39 -6.98 -11.50
N SER A 22 -1.16 -6.27 -10.67
CA SER A 22 -2.58 -6.08 -10.97
C SER A 22 -2.72 -5.24 -12.24
N SER A 23 -3.67 -5.62 -13.10
CA SER A 23 -3.92 -4.98 -14.40
C SER A 23 -2.69 -4.94 -15.33
N GLU A 24 -1.83 -5.97 -15.27
CA GLU A 24 -0.55 -6.02 -16.00
C GLU A 24 -0.68 -5.72 -17.50
N ILE A 25 -1.69 -6.28 -18.19
CA ILE A 25 -1.90 -6.09 -19.62
C ILE A 25 -2.26 -4.65 -20.01
N TYR A 26 -2.64 -3.82 -19.04
CA TYR A 26 -2.96 -2.40 -19.19
C TYR A 26 -1.87 -1.48 -18.65
N GLY A 27 -0.67 -2.01 -18.40
CA GLY A 27 0.48 -1.25 -17.88
C GLY A 27 0.67 -1.35 -16.37
N GLY A 28 -0.23 -2.05 -15.67
CA GLY A 28 -0.13 -2.29 -14.23
C GLY A 28 -0.59 -1.12 -13.37
N LEU A 29 -1.11 -1.45 -12.18
CA LEU A 29 -1.43 -0.47 -11.13
C LEU A 29 -0.42 -0.56 -9.98
N SER A 30 0.44 0.45 -9.86
CA SER A 30 1.44 0.52 -8.78
C SER A 30 0.78 0.41 -7.40
N GLY A 31 1.30 -0.46 -6.54
CA GLY A 31 0.73 -0.71 -5.21
C GLY A 31 -0.42 -1.72 -5.18
N ALA A 32 -0.83 -2.28 -6.32
CA ALA A 32 -1.87 -3.31 -6.40
C ALA A 32 -1.36 -4.60 -7.06
N TRP A 33 -1.74 -5.75 -6.49
CA TRP A 33 -1.31 -7.08 -6.96
C TRP A 33 -2.44 -8.09 -6.87
N ASP A 34 -2.45 -9.03 -7.81
CA ASP A 34 -3.44 -10.09 -7.90
C ASP A 34 -2.82 -11.43 -7.46
N TYR A 35 -3.50 -12.17 -6.59
CA TYR A 35 -3.06 -13.49 -6.14
C TYR A 35 -3.46 -14.56 -7.15
N GLY A 36 -2.47 -15.31 -7.66
CA GLY A 36 -2.69 -16.46 -8.54
C GLY A 36 -3.14 -17.71 -7.78
N PRO A 37 -3.30 -18.86 -8.48
CA PRO A 37 -3.83 -20.09 -7.88
C PRO A 37 -3.05 -20.58 -6.66
N LEU A 38 -1.71 -20.61 -6.71
CA LEU A 38 -0.92 -21.03 -5.54
C LEU A 38 -0.87 -19.93 -4.47
N GLY A 39 -0.95 -18.67 -4.88
CA GLY A 39 -0.93 -17.54 -3.97
C GLY A 39 -2.19 -17.44 -3.11
N VAL A 40 -3.36 -17.69 -3.70
CA VAL A 40 -4.62 -17.65 -2.95
C VAL A 40 -4.69 -18.79 -1.93
N GLU A 41 -4.23 -19.99 -2.27
CA GLU A 41 -4.15 -21.12 -1.33
C GLU A 41 -3.18 -20.83 -0.18
N LEU A 42 -1.99 -20.30 -0.49
CA LEU A 42 -1.03 -19.88 0.55
C LEU A 42 -1.62 -18.80 1.46
N LYS A 43 -2.26 -17.78 0.88
CA LYS A 43 -2.91 -16.70 1.63
C LYS A 43 -4.01 -17.22 2.55
N ASN A 44 -4.87 -18.11 2.04
CA ASN A 44 -5.94 -18.72 2.81
C ASN A 44 -5.39 -19.57 3.95
N ASN A 45 -4.36 -20.38 3.72
CA ASN A 45 -3.72 -21.18 4.76
C ASN A 45 -3.16 -20.31 5.90
N ILE A 46 -2.52 -19.19 5.57
CA ILE A 46 -2.02 -18.25 6.58
C ILE A 46 -3.17 -17.58 7.35
N ARG A 47 -4.21 -17.11 6.63
CA ARG A 47 -5.41 -16.50 7.23
C ARG A 47 -6.09 -17.48 8.20
N ASP A 48 -6.32 -18.72 7.77
CA ASP A 48 -7.08 -19.71 8.54
C ASP A 48 -6.30 -20.18 9.77
N PHE A 49 -4.98 -20.34 9.63
CA PHE A 49 -4.09 -20.56 10.76
C PHE A 49 -4.22 -19.42 11.78
N TRP A 50 -4.04 -18.17 11.34
CA TRP A 50 -4.12 -17.01 12.24
C TRP A 50 -5.50 -16.87 12.89
N TRP A 51 -6.58 -17.06 12.14
CA TRP A 51 -7.95 -16.98 12.67
C TRP A 51 -8.18 -18.00 13.77
N LYS A 52 -7.74 -19.25 13.56
CA LYS A 52 -7.85 -20.32 14.55
C LYS A 52 -7.08 -19.98 15.81
N GLU A 53 -5.79 -19.65 15.68
CA GLU A 53 -4.95 -19.30 16.82
C GLU A 53 -5.58 -18.15 17.62
N MET A 54 -5.99 -17.08 16.95
CA MET A 54 -6.51 -15.90 17.64
C MET A 54 -7.90 -16.10 18.25
N THR A 55 -8.85 -16.70 17.54
CA THR A 55 -10.27 -16.68 17.95
C THR A 55 -10.77 -17.98 18.58
N GLN A 56 -10.08 -19.10 18.37
CA GLN A 56 -10.52 -20.42 18.83
C GLN A 56 -9.63 -20.99 19.94
N MET A 57 -8.41 -20.48 20.09
CA MET A 57 -7.45 -20.93 21.11
C MET A 57 -7.28 -19.94 22.27
N HIS A 58 -7.99 -18.80 22.22
CA HIS A 58 -8.03 -17.81 23.29
C HIS A 58 -9.47 -17.51 23.71
N ASP A 59 -9.75 -17.54 25.01
CA ASP A 59 -11.10 -17.36 25.55
C ASP A 59 -11.63 -15.92 25.43
N ASN A 60 -10.76 -14.95 25.17
CA ASN A 60 -11.06 -13.52 25.25
C ASN A 60 -10.92 -12.77 23.92
N ILE A 61 -10.87 -13.49 22.80
CA ILE A 61 -10.75 -12.90 21.46
C ILE A 61 -11.91 -13.40 20.61
N VAL A 62 -12.67 -12.47 20.04
CA VAL A 62 -13.87 -12.78 19.26
C VAL A 62 -13.70 -12.33 17.81
N GLY A 63 -14.22 -13.14 16.88
CA GLY A 63 -14.28 -12.79 15.47
C GLY A 63 -15.32 -11.71 15.19
N LEU A 64 -14.97 -10.74 14.35
CA LEU A 64 -15.85 -9.69 13.86
C LEU A 64 -15.52 -9.41 12.39
N ASP A 65 -16.54 -9.15 11.58
CA ASP A 65 -16.38 -8.70 10.19
C ASP A 65 -17.10 -7.35 10.03
N ALA A 66 -16.38 -6.32 9.59
CA ALA A 66 -16.84 -4.94 9.52
C ALA A 66 -16.74 -4.40 8.10
N SER A 67 -17.57 -3.42 7.77
CA SER A 67 -17.53 -2.79 6.45
C SER A 67 -16.25 -1.99 6.22
N ILE A 68 -15.72 -2.01 5.00
CA ILE A 68 -14.57 -1.19 4.60
C ILE A 68 -14.95 0.30 4.55
N LEU A 69 -16.15 0.61 4.04
CA LEU A 69 -16.67 1.97 4.05
C LEU A 69 -17.23 2.29 5.44
N MET A 70 -16.82 3.44 5.99
CA MET A 70 -17.21 3.89 7.31
C MET A 70 -17.62 5.37 7.28
N HIS A 71 -18.48 5.76 8.23
CA HIS A 71 -18.91 7.14 8.37
C HIS A 71 -17.71 8.07 8.72
N PRO A 72 -17.54 9.24 8.08
CA PRO A 72 -16.36 10.10 8.25
C PRO A 72 -15.98 10.45 9.70
N LYS A 73 -16.97 10.67 10.56
CA LYS A 73 -16.78 10.92 12.01
C LYS A 73 -15.96 9.83 12.73
N VAL A 74 -15.94 8.58 12.25
CA VAL A 74 -15.09 7.52 12.82
C VAL A 74 -13.62 7.84 12.61
N TRP A 75 -13.25 8.34 11.43
CA TRP A 75 -11.88 8.72 11.08
C TRP A 75 -11.44 10.01 11.76
N GLU A 76 -12.39 10.92 12.02
CA GLU A 76 -12.16 12.12 12.83
C GLU A 76 -11.88 11.74 14.29
N ALA A 77 -12.78 10.97 14.91
CA ALA A 77 -12.68 10.58 16.31
C ALA A 77 -11.42 9.74 16.60
N SER A 78 -11.01 8.90 15.64
CA SER A 78 -9.75 8.13 15.74
C SER A 78 -8.50 8.94 15.40
N GLY A 79 -8.64 10.17 14.89
CA GLY A 79 -7.53 11.06 14.54
C GLY A 79 -6.85 10.78 13.20
N HIS A 80 -7.36 9.85 12.39
CA HIS A 80 -6.76 9.50 11.08
C HIS A 80 -6.81 10.66 10.08
N ILE A 81 -7.85 11.51 10.14
CA ILE A 81 -7.95 12.68 9.25
C ILE A 81 -6.75 13.62 9.42
N SER A 82 -6.32 13.84 10.66
CA SER A 82 -5.25 14.81 10.97
C SER A 82 -3.85 14.19 10.95
N ASN A 83 -3.72 12.91 11.32
CA ASN A 83 -2.42 12.33 11.68
C ASN A 83 -1.96 11.22 10.72
N PHE A 84 -2.83 10.67 9.88
CA PHE A 84 -2.45 9.59 8.95
C PHE A 84 -1.86 10.16 7.66
N THR A 85 -0.68 10.78 7.79
CA THR A 85 -0.01 11.51 6.71
C THR A 85 1.46 11.15 6.59
N ASP A 86 1.96 11.05 5.36
CA ASP A 86 3.41 11.03 5.09
C ASP A 86 3.90 12.42 4.64
N PRO A 87 5.14 12.80 4.99
CA PRO A 87 5.74 14.03 4.50
C PRO A 87 6.24 13.81 3.06
N MET A 88 5.69 14.59 2.12
CA MET A 88 5.92 14.44 0.69
C MET A 88 6.52 15.70 0.08
N VAL A 89 7.37 15.50 -0.92
CA VAL A 89 7.89 16.55 -1.82
C VAL A 89 7.64 16.18 -3.28
N ASP A 90 7.49 17.19 -4.14
CA ASP A 90 7.42 17.00 -5.58
C ASP A 90 8.69 17.55 -6.24
N CYS A 91 9.17 16.87 -7.27
CA CYS A 91 10.11 17.48 -8.19
C CYS A 91 9.37 18.49 -9.09
N LYS A 92 9.77 19.76 -9.04
CA LYS A 92 9.18 20.84 -9.86
C LYS A 92 9.32 20.59 -11.37
N VAL A 93 10.31 19.79 -11.78
CA VAL A 93 10.63 19.48 -13.19
C VAL A 93 9.80 18.30 -13.69
N CYS A 94 9.99 17.10 -13.12
CA CYS A 94 9.32 15.88 -13.61
C CYS A 94 7.99 15.56 -12.92
N LYS A 95 7.58 16.37 -11.93
CA LYS A 95 6.34 16.20 -11.14
C LYS A 95 6.23 14.88 -10.37
N SER A 96 7.32 14.12 -10.30
CA SER A 96 7.37 12.90 -9.49
C SER A 96 7.33 13.26 -8.01
N ARG A 97 6.62 12.43 -7.24
CA ARG A 97 6.44 12.57 -5.79
C ARG A 97 7.34 11.62 -5.05
N PHE A 98 7.91 12.10 -3.95
CA PHE A 98 8.78 11.34 -3.09
C PHE A 98 8.44 11.61 -1.63
N ARG A 99 8.62 10.58 -0.81
CA ARG A 99 8.61 10.72 0.64
C ARG A 99 9.87 11.45 1.08
N SER A 100 9.71 12.60 1.73
CA SER A 100 10.84 13.47 2.07
C SER A 100 11.78 12.86 3.11
N ASP A 101 11.29 11.90 3.90
CA ASP A 101 12.06 11.15 4.89
C ASP A 101 12.85 9.97 4.29
N GLN A 102 12.63 9.65 3.01
CA GLN A 102 13.30 8.53 2.32
C GLN A 102 14.33 8.97 1.29
N ILE A 103 14.48 10.28 1.05
CA ILE A 103 15.40 10.82 0.06
C ILE A 103 16.22 11.97 0.65
N ASP A 104 17.42 12.18 0.11
CA ASP A 104 18.20 13.39 0.35
C ASP A 104 17.67 14.51 -0.57
N LEU A 105 17.07 15.54 0.02
CA LEU A 105 16.52 16.69 -0.70
C LEU A 105 17.61 17.58 -1.34
N SER A 106 18.86 17.46 -0.90
CA SER A 106 20.00 18.15 -1.50
C SER A 106 20.56 17.42 -2.73
N ALA A 107 20.25 16.12 -2.85
CA ALA A 107 20.67 15.30 -3.98
C ALA A 107 19.85 15.62 -5.25
N PRO A 108 20.37 15.29 -6.44
CA PRO A 108 19.59 15.34 -7.66
C PRO A 108 18.34 14.47 -7.57
N CYS A 109 17.25 14.88 -8.23
CA CYS A 109 16.05 14.06 -8.32
C CYS A 109 16.37 12.66 -8.88
N GLN A 110 15.97 11.61 -8.19
CA GLN A 110 16.26 10.22 -8.57
C GLN A 110 15.61 9.82 -9.91
N ASN A 111 14.56 10.51 -10.35
CA ASN A 111 13.86 10.19 -11.60
C ASN A 111 14.38 10.97 -12.82
N CYS A 112 14.78 12.24 -12.67
CA CYS A 112 15.21 13.08 -13.80
C CYS A 112 16.56 13.79 -13.64
N GLY A 113 17.23 13.65 -12.49
CA GLY A 113 18.56 14.20 -12.24
C GLY A 113 18.60 15.72 -11.98
N SER A 114 17.47 16.43 -11.89
CA SER A 114 17.48 17.87 -11.61
C SER A 114 17.87 18.17 -10.17
N LYS A 115 18.82 19.08 -9.96
CA LYS A 115 19.27 19.56 -8.63
C LYS A 115 18.40 20.72 -8.14
N GLY A 116 18.19 20.84 -6.83
CA GLY A 116 17.42 21.94 -6.23
C GLY A 116 15.97 22.01 -6.70
N SER A 117 15.44 20.90 -7.22
CA SER A 117 14.14 20.86 -7.87
C SER A 117 12.97 20.52 -6.95
N PHE A 118 13.23 20.13 -5.70
CA PHE A 118 12.17 19.70 -4.78
C PHE A 118 11.37 20.90 -4.24
N THR A 119 10.09 20.68 -3.97
CA THR A 119 9.25 21.61 -3.22
C THR A 119 9.54 21.53 -1.72
N GLU A 120 8.97 22.46 -0.95
CA GLU A 120 8.89 22.29 0.50
C GLU A 120 8.11 21.02 0.85
N PRO A 121 8.51 20.29 1.89
CA PRO A 121 7.77 19.15 2.40
C PRO A 121 6.36 19.56 2.84
N ARG A 122 5.37 18.76 2.51
CA ARG A 122 4.00 18.90 3.01
C ARG A 122 3.42 17.54 3.38
N ASN A 123 2.54 17.53 4.36
CA ASN A 123 1.86 16.32 4.78
C ASN A 123 0.81 15.93 3.73
N PHE A 124 0.84 14.66 3.32
CA PHE A 124 -0.13 14.09 2.39
C PHE A 124 -0.92 13.00 3.11
N ASN A 125 -2.25 13.15 3.18
CA ASN A 125 -3.11 12.15 3.82
C ASN A 125 -3.12 10.86 2.98
N LEU A 126 -2.93 9.72 3.64
CA LEU A 126 -2.81 8.42 3.00
C LEU A 126 -4.16 7.67 2.85
N MET A 127 -5.25 8.21 3.40
CA MET A 127 -6.58 7.63 3.23
C MET A 127 -7.13 7.91 1.82
N PHE A 128 -7.75 6.90 1.22
CA PHE A 128 -8.54 7.09 0.02
C PHE A 128 -9.86 7.79 0.35
N SER A 129 -10.10 8.93 -0.28
CA SER A 129 -11.40 9.60 -0.21
C SER A 129 -12.35 9.03 -1.28
N THR A 130 -13.62 8.87 -0.90
CA THR A 130 -14.69 8.44 -1.80
C THR A 130 -16.01 9.08 -1.36
N HIS A 131 -17.02 9.07 -2.23
CA HIS A 131 -18.35 9.60 -1.98
C HIS A 131 -19.37 8.47 -2.12
N MET A 132 -20.33 8.38 -1.19
CA MET A 132 -21.40 7.39 -1.26
C MET A 132 -22.61 7.97 -1.97
N GLY A 133 -23.05 7.29 -3.03
CA GLY A 133 -24.21 7.71 -3.83
C GLY A 133 -23.83 8.36 -5.16
N SER A 134 -24.85 8.75 -5.93
CA SER A 134 -24.70 9.28 -7.29
C SER A 134 -24.50 10.79 -7.35
N VAL A 135 -24.79 11.51 -6.27
CA VAL A 135 -24.73 12.98 -6.22
C VAL A 135 -23.59 13.39 -5.28
N GLN A 136 -22.69 14.22 -5.79
CA GLN A 136 -21.72 14.96 -4.98
C GLN A 136 -22.39 16.27 -4.60
N ASP A 137 -23.06 16.30 -3.45
CA ASP A 137 -23.45 17.57 -2.82
C ASP A 137 -22.24 18.18 -2.10
#